data_AF-A0A0F9A0J8-F1
#
_entry.id   AF-A0A0F9A0J8-F1
#
_cell.length_a   1.000
_cell.length_b   1.000
_cell.length_c   1.000
_cell.angle_alpha   90.00
_cell.angle_beta   90.00
_cell.angle_gamma   90.00
#
_symmetry.space_group_name_H-M   'P 1'
#
loop_
_entity.id
_entity.type
_entity.pdbx_description
1 polymer ?
#
loop_
_entity_poly.entity_id
_entity_poly.type
_entity_poly.pdbx_seq_one_letter_code
_entity_poly.pdbx_strand_id
1 'polypeptide(L)' 'MRKLGRTSSHRKAMFSNLATSLLRYERVTTTLHKAKEVRRVVEKLISKAKKDTLASRR' A
#
# COMPACT_ATOMS: atom_id res chain seq x y z
N MET A 1 6.62 0.55 11.44
CA MET A 1 6.88 0.44 9.99
C MET A 1 8.36 0.20 9.83
N ARG A 2 8.77 -0.98 9.32
CA ARG A 2 10.19 -1.29 9.13
C ARG A 2 10.84 -0.35 8.10
N LYS A 3 12.10 0.04 8.31
CA LYS A 3 12.83 0.93 7.39
C LYS A 3 13.17 0.27 6.05
N LEU A 4 13.12 -1.06 5.95
CA LEU A 4 13.33 -1.85 4.71
C LEU A 4 14.59 -1.46 3.92
N GLY A 5 15.61 -0.92 4.60
CA GLY A 5 16.84 -0.39 3.99
C GLY A 5 16.62 0.76 3.00
N ARG A 6 15.54 1.55 3.13
CA ARG A 6 15.16 2.60 2.17
C ARG A 6 14.87 3.93 2.85
N THR A 7 15.17 5.02 2.14
CA THR A 7 14.77 6.38 2.52
C THR A 7 13.25 6.49 2.59
N SER A 8 12.75 7.52 3.28
CA SER A 8 11.30 7.71 3.45
C SER A 8 10.58 7.91 2.11
N SER A 9 11.16 8.70 1.21
CA SER A 9 10.63 8.95 -0.14
C SER A 9 10.53 7.66 -0.94
N HIS A 10 11.61 6.86 -1.00
CA HIS A 10 11.62 5.60 -1.72
C HIS A 10 10.64 4.59 -1.11
N ARG A 11 10.52 4.49 0.22
CA ARG A 11 9.49 3.61 0.81
C ARG A 11 8.08 4.04 0.41
N LYS A 12 7.77 5.34 0.42
CA LYS A 12 6.45 5.84 0.03
C LYS A 12 6.12 5.42 -1.41
N ALA A 13 7.03 5.66 -2.35
CA ALA A 13 6.88 5.24 -3.74
C ALA A 13 6.74 3.71 -3.89
N MET A 14 7.57 2.94 -3.18
CA MET A 14 7.52 1.47 -3.20
C MET A 14 6.16 0.94 -2.71
N PHE A 15 5.62 1.50 -1.61
CA PHE A 15 4.32 1.08 -1.09
C PHE A 15 3.17 1.48 -2.01
N SER A 16 3.21 2.67 -2.61
CA SER A 16 2.24 3.08 -3.63
C SER A 16 2.22 2.11 -4.80
N ASN A 17 3.39 1.74 -5.34
CA ASN A 17 3.49 0.81 -6.45
C ASN A 17 2.98 -0.60 -6.09
N LEU A 18 3.36 -1.12 -4.92
CA LEU A 18 2.90 -2.44 -4.47
C LEU A 18 1.39 -2.48 -4.21
N ALA A 19 0.83 -1.41 -3.63
CA ALA A 19 -0.61 -1.29 -3.42
C ALA A 19 -1.36 -1.25 -4.75
N THR A 20 -0.91 -0.45 -5.71
CA THR A 20 -1.51 -0.37 -7.05
C THR A 20 -1.45 -1.72 -7.77
N SER A 21 -0.30 -2.39 -7.77
CA SER A 21 -0.18 -3.73 -8.38
C SER A 21 -1.08 -4.75 -7.70
N LEU A 22 -1.21 -4.71 -6.37
CA LEU A 22 -2.10 -5.62 -5.64
C LEU A 22 -3.56 -5.39 -5.99
N LEU A 23 -4.00 -4.13 -6.10
CA LEU A 23 -5.37 -3.81 -6.46
C LEU A 23 -5.68 -4.12 -7.93
N ARG A 24 -4.68 -4.03 -8.82
CA ARG A 24 -4.86 -4.30 -10.26
C ARG A 24 -4.86 -5.80 -10.59
N TYR A 25 -3.96 -6.56 -9.98
CA TYR A 25 -3.72 -7.97 -10.32
C TYR A 25 -4.22 -8.95 -9.25
N GLU A 26 -4.85 -8.44 -8.19
CA GLU A 26 -5.40 -9.17 -7.04
C GLU A 26 -4.40 -9.97 -6.20
N ARG A 27 -3.20 -10.23 -6.72
CA ARG A 27 -2.13 -10.98 -6.07
C ARG A 27 -0.75 -10.47 -6.49
N VAL A 28 0.15 -10.33 -5.53
CA VAL A 28 1.55 -9.92 -5.77
C VAL A 28 2.49 -10.78 -4.94
N THR A 29 3.51 -11.33 -5.57
CA THR A 29 4.61 -12.03 -4.88
C THR A 29 5.65 -11.02 -4.44
N THR A 30 5.98 -11.00 -3.15
CA THR A 30 6.99 -10.09 -2.58
C THR A 30 7.60 -10.71 -1.33
N THR A 31 8.58 -10.04 -0.71
CA THR A 31 9.20 -10.54 0.52
C THR A 31 8.24 -10.42 1.71
N LEU A 32 8.35 -11.33 2.68
CA LEU A 32 7.50 -11.36 3.89
C LEU A 32 7.43 -9.99 4.60
N HIS A 33 8.59 -9.33 4.70
CA HIS A 33 8.72 -8.02 5.34
C HIS A 33 7.94 -6.93 4.60
N LYS A 34 8.01 -6.92 3.26
CA LYS A 34 7.27 -5.97 2.42
C LYS A 34 5.77 -6.28 2.48
N ALA A 35 5.37 -7.54 2.40
CA ALA A 35 3.97 -7.96 2.44
C ALA A 35 3.26 -7.51 3.72
N LYS A 36 3.88 -7.72 4.90
CA LYS A 36 3.32 -7.30 6.20
C LYS A 36 3.08 -5.78 6.28
N GLU A 37 3.97 -4.98 5.69
CA GLU A 37 3.85 -3.52 5.69
C GLU A 37 2.86 -3.02 4.64
N VAL A 38 2.85 -3.60 3.42
CA VAL A 38 1.88 -3.26 2.36
C VAL A 38 0.46 -3.53 2.82
N ARG A 39 0.22 -4.63 3.55
CA ARG A 39 -1.10 -4.95 4.11
C ARG A 39 -1.70 -3.80 4.92
N ARG A 40 -0.92 -3.18 5.82
CA ARG A 40 -1.37 -2.03 6.63
C ARG A 40 -1.73 -0.81 5.78
N VAL A 41 -1.07 -0.62 4.64
CA VAL A 41 -1.35 0.49 3.71
C VAL A 41 -2.64 0.21 2.95
N VAL A 42 -2.78 -1.00 2.39
CA VAL A 42 -3.92 -1.40 1.57
C VAL A 42 -5.21 -1.49 2.38
N GLU A 43 -5.18 -2.02 3.61
CA GLU A 43 -6.35 -2.07 4.49
C GLU A 43 -6.93 -0.67 4.76
N LYS A 44 -6.07 0.34 4.94
CA LYS A 44 -6.48 1.73 5.11
C LYS A 44 -7.07 2.32 3.83
N LEU A 45 -6.50 2.00 2.67
CA LEU A 45 -7.03 2.42 1.37
C LEU A 45 -8.42 1.83 1.14
N ILE A 46 -8.61 0.52 1.38
CA ILE A 46 -9.91 -0.14 1.26
C ILE A 46 -10.92 0.48 2.23
N SER A 47 -10.51 0.74 3.48
CA SER A 47 -11.38 1.37 4.48
C SER A 47 -11.86 2.76 4.07
N LYS A 48 -11.00 3.56 3.42
CA LYS A 48 -11.39 4.84 2.83
C LYS A 48 -12.27 4.67 1.61
N ALA A 49 -11.94 3.72 0.72
CA ALA A 49 -12.70 3.45 -0.50
C ALA A 49 -14.13 2.98 -0.23
N LYS A 50 -14.39 2.33 0.91
CA LYS A 50 -15.74 1.98 1.35
C LYS A 50 -16.65 3.19 1.60
N LYS A 51 -16.08 4.36 1.90
CA LYS A 51 -16.82 5.62 2.10
C LYS A 51 -16.76 6.45 0.83
N ASP A 52 -17.83 6.43 0.04
CA ASP A 52 -17.83 7.17 -1.23
C ASP A 52 -18.08 8.67 -1.05
N THR A 53 -17.01 9.40 -0.73
CA THR A 53 -17.03 10.85 -0.57
C THR A 53 -15.88 11.47 -1.37
N LEU A 54 -16.06 12.70 -1.87
CA LEU A 54 -15.00 13.42 -2.58
C LEU A 54 -13.71 13.53 -1.75
N ALA A 55 -13.85 13.74 -0.44
CA ALA A 55 -12.73 13.81 0.49
C ALA A 55 -11.97 12.48 0.66
N SER A 56 -12.63 11.33 0.44
CA SER A 56 -11.99 10.02 0.53
C SER A 56 -11.31 9.60 -0.77
N ARG A 57 -11.73 10.17 -1.92
CA ARG A 57 -11.08 9.98 -3.23
C ARG A 57 -9.84 10.88 -3.42
N ARG A 58 -9.74 12.00 -2.69
CA ARG A 58 -8.58 12.92 -2.67
C ARG A 58 -7.52 12.46 -1.65
#